data_AF-A0A4Q9VSY5-F1
#
_entry.id   AF-A0A4Q9VSY5-F1
#
_cell.length_a   1.000
_cell.length_b   1.000
_cell.length_c   1.000
_cell.angle_alpha   90.00
_cell.angle_beta   90.00
_cell.angle_gamma   90.00
#
_symmetry.space_group_name_H-M   'P 1'
#
loop_
_entity.id
_entity.type
_entity.pdbx_description
1 polymer ?
#
loop_
_entity_poly.entity_id
_entity_poly.type
_entity_poly.pdbx_seq_one_letter_code
_entity_poly.pdbx_strand_id
1 'polypeptide(L)'
;MFFRFHLPHAHLHSVFGDDWFALKAEKFARFFGTPVFLIGQTVIVAGWILANVIGWTQFDIYPFILLNLAFSLQAAYAAPLILLAQTRQADRDKAHAEADAQHREDIAHASDQRQALAAQQTTMLLELVRQNTALTETIKALTERVEALTVEVHRHVTGAAESSGAIDGRA
;
A
#
# COMPACT_ATOMS: atom_id res chain seq x y z
N MET A 1 20.68 18.32 -2.47
CA MET A 1 19.86 18.75 -3.62
C MET A 1 19.70 17.54 -4.54
N PHE A 2 18.53 16.87 -4.47
CA PHE A 2 18.24 15.58 -5.09
C PHE A 2 17.81 15.78 -6.56
N PHE A 3 18.69 15.47 -7.51
CA PHE A 3 18.28 15.21 -8.89
C PHE A 3 18.22 13.70 -9.10
N ARG A 4 17.10 13.10 -8.68
CA ARG A 4 16.74 11.72 -9.05
C ARG A 4 16.19 11.79 -10.47
N PHE A 5 17.06 11.47 -11.43
CA PHE A 5 16.73 11.39 -12.85
C PHE A 5 15.49 10.54 -13.06
N HIS A 6 14.39 11.18 -13.46
CA HIS A 6 13.33 10.52 -14.21
C HIS A 6 13.93 10.18 -15.58
N LEU A 7 14.21 8.91 -15.83
CA LEU A 7 14.34 8.41 -17.20
C LEU A 7 12.91 8.23 -17.74
N PRO A 8 12.44 9.05 -18.69
CA PRO A 8 11.15 8.84 -19.33
C PRO A 8 11.26 7.62 -20.25
N HIS A 9 10.21 6.79 -20.20
CA HIS A 9 10.14 5.43 -20.71
C HIS A 9 10.53 5.25 -22.20
N ALA A 10 11.68 4.62 -22.43
CA ALA A 10 12.06 4.06 -23.72
C ALA A 10 11.85 2.53 -23.70
N HIS A 11 10.59 2.07 -23.77
CA HIS A 11 10.23 0.73 -24.30
C HIS A 11 8.71 0.59 -24.51
N LEU A 12 8.06 1.50 -25.25
CA LEU A 12 6.77 1.18 -25.90
C LEU A 12 7.03 0.46 -27.22
N HIS A 13 7.78 -0.63 -27.18
CA HIS A 13 7.74 -1.59 -28.27
C HIS A 13 6.63 -2.58 -27.94
N SER A 14 5.38 -2.23 -28.28
CA SER A 14 4.36 -3.26 -28.38
C SER A 14 4.83 -4.21 -29.45
N VAL A 15 5.15 -5.44 -29.07
CA VAL A 15 5.71 -6.42 -30.02
C VAL A 15 4.67 -6.76 -31.11
N PHE A 16 3.39 -6.39 -30.91
CA PHE A 16 2.36 -6.31 -31.95
C PHE A 16 1.43 -5.09 -31.71
N GLY A 17 1.12 -4.34 -32.78
CA GLY A 17 0.56 -2.97 -32.76
C GLY A 17 -0.66 -2.71 -31.88
N ASP A 18 -0.55 -1.68 -31.03
CA ASP A 18 -1.41 -1.49 -29.86
C ASP A 18 -2.63 -0.59 -30.00
N ASP A 19 -2.93 -0.01 -31.17
CA ASP A 19 -4.09 0.89 -31.26
C ASP A 19 -5.35 0.17 -31.77
N TRP A 20 -5.30 -0.45 -32.94
CA TRP A 20 -6.51 -0.97 -33.58
C TRP A 20 -7.07 -2.24 -32.89
N PHE A 21 -6.20 -3.15 -32.43
CA PHE A 21 -6.63 -4.35 -31.72
C PHE A 21 -7.10 -4.04 -30.31
N ALA A 22 -6.46 -3.10 -29.60
CA ALA A 22 -6.88 -2.71 -28.26
C ALA A 22 -8.26 -2.01 -28.31
N LEU A 23 -8.45 -1.07 -29.24
CA LEU A 23 -9.74 -0.41 -29.46
C LEU A 23 -10.84 -1.40 -29.88
N LYS A 24 -10.50 -2.40 -30.69
CA LYS A 24 -11.44 -3.48 -31.03
C LYS A 24 -11.76 -4.35 -29.84
N ALA A 25 -10.75 -4.79 -29.08
CA ALA A 25 -10.94 -5.60 -27.89
C ALA A 25 -11.80 -4.88 -26.85
N GLU A 26 -11.61 -3.57 -26.66
CA GLU A 26 -12.44 -2.74 -25.77
C GLU A 26 -13.89 -2.67 -26.25
N LYS A 27 -14.13 -2.50 -27.56
CA LYS A 27 -15.48 -2.55 -28.14
C LYS A 27 -16.11 -3.93 -28.01
N PHE A 28 -15.36 -4.99 -28.28
CA PHE A 28 -15.83 -6.37 -28.11
C PHE A 28 -16.15 -6.67 -26.65
N ALA A 29 -15.28 -6.30 -25.69
CA ALA A 29 -15.53 -6.49 -24.26
C ALA A 29 -16.80 -5.78 -23.80
N ARG A 30 -17.01 -4.54 -24.25
CA ARG A 30 -18.22 -3.76 -23.94
C ARG A 30 -19.48 -4.38 -24.57
N PHE A 31 -19.35 -4.95 -25.77
CA PHE A 31 -20.44 -5.60 -26.48
C PHE A 31 -20.83 -6.95 -25.85
N PHE A 32 -19.87 -7.81 -25.52
CA PHE A 32 -20.10 -9.10 -24.84
C PHE A 32 -20.53 -8.95 -23.38
N GLY A 33 -20.15 -7.86 -22.70
CA GLY A 33 -20.55 -7.56 -21.32
C GLY A 33 -22.01 -7.10 -21.18
N THR A 34 -22.72 -6.84 -22.28
CA THR A 34 -24.11 -6.37 -22.25
C THR A 34 -25.07 -7.55 -22.46
N PRO A 35 -26.11 -7.74 -21.62
CA PRO A 35 -27.07 -8.85 -21.76
C PRO A 35 -27.86 -8.82 -23.09
N VAL A 36 -27.84 -7.69 -23.78
CA VAL A 36 -28.43 -7.49 -25.11
C VAL A 36 -27.80 -8.39 -26.18
N PHE A 37 -26.51 -8.71 -26.09
CA PHE A 37 -25.85 -9.58 -27.07
C PHE A 37 -26.43 -10.99 -27.06
N LEU A 38 -26.59 -11.58 -25.87
CA LEU A 38 -27.16 -12.92 -25.71
C LEU A 38 -28.59 -12.98 -26.23
N ILE A 39 -29.41 -11.98 -25.91
CA ILE A 39 -30.80 -11.88 -26.38
C ILE A 39 -30.85 -11.78 -27.92
N GLY A 40 -30.02 -10.92 -28.52
CA GLY A 40 -29.95 -10.78 -29.98
C GLY A 40 -29.54 -12.07 -30.68
N GLN A 41 -28.51 -12.76 -30.16
CA GLN A 41 -28.07 -14.05 -30.68
C GLN A 41 -29.18 -15.11 -30.60
N THR A 42 -29.89 -15.21 -29.46
CA THR A 42 -30.99 -16.15 -29.29
C THR A 42 -32.14 -15.87 -30.25
N VAL A 43 -32.50 -14.60 -30.49
CA VAL A 43 -33.56 -14.23 -31.44
C VAL A 43 -33.18 -14.59 -32.87
N ILE A 44 -31.93 -14.35 -33.27
CA ILE A 44 -31.44 -14.72 -34.62
C ILE A 44 -31.50 -16.23 -34.83
N VAL A 45 -31.03 -17.01 -33.85
CA VAL A 45 -31.05 -18.48 -33.91
C VAL A 45 -32.49 -19.00 -33.91
N ALA A 46 -33.35 -18.49 -33.04
CA ALA A 46 -34.76 -18.87 -32.98
C ALA A 46 -35.51 -18.52 -34.27
N GLY A 47 -35.25 -17.34 -34.84
CA GLY A 47 -35.81 -16.91 -36.12
C GLY A 47 -35.36 -17.79 -37.29
N TRP A 48 -34.08 -18.19 -37.30
CA TRP A 48 -33.53 -19.11 -38.30
C TRP A 48 -34.16 -20.51 -38.25
N ILE A 49 -34.34 -21.04 -37.03
CA ILE A 49 -35.05 -22.31 -36.80
C ILE A 49 -36.51 -22.18 -37.28
N LEU A 50 -37.20 -21.11 -36.90
CA LEU A 50 -38.60 -20.89 -37.26
C LEU A 50 -38.81 -20.75 -38.78
N ALA A 51 -37.92 -20.01 -39.46
CA ALA A 51 -37.96 -19.85 -40.92
C ALA A 51 -37.73 -21.17 -41.67
N ASN A 52 -36.84 -22.04 -41.17
CA ASN A 52 -36.63 -23.39 -41.73
C ASN A 52 -37.83 -24.30 -41.47
N VAL A 53 -38.43 -24.26 -40.28
CA VAL A 53 -39.59 -25.10 -39.90
C VAL A 53 -40.85 -24.74 -40.71
N ILE A 54 -41.03 -23.46 -41.07
CA ILE A 54 -42.15 -22.99 -41.89
C ILE A 54 -42.01 -23.43 -43.36
N GLY A 55 -40.89 -24.06 -43.74
CA GLY A 55 -40.71 -24.68 -45.07
C GLY A 55 -40.44 -23.67 -46.19
N TRP A 56 -40.07 -22.42 -45.85
CA TRP A 56 -39.83 -21.36 -46.83
C TRP A 56 -38.53 -21.59 -47.61
N THR A 57 -37.62 -22.42 -47.10
CA THR A 57 -36.37 -22.78 -47.75
C THR A 57 -35.98 -24.21 -47.34
N GLN A 58 -35.94 -25.17 -48.26
CA GLN A 58 -35.55 -26.57 -47.99
C GLN A 58 -34.03 -26.77 -47.74
N PHE A 59 -33.30 -25.72 -47.36
CA PHE A 59 -31.84 -25.73 -47.32
C PHE A 59 -31.26 -26.48 -46.11
N ASP A 60 -32.04 -26.71 -45.03
CA ASP A 60 -31.52 -27.31 -43.79
C ASP A 60 -32.58 -28.24 -43.11
N ILE A 61 -32.91 -29.36 -43.77
CA ILE A 61 -33.80 -30.42 -43.25
C ILE A 61 -33.08 -31.17 -42.10
N TYR A 62 -33.84 -31.64 -41.09
CA TYR A 62 -33.36 -32.36 -39.91
C TYR A 62 -32.21 -33.33 -40.24
N PRO A 63 -31.00 -33.22 -39.62
CA PRO A 63 -30.66 -32.51 -38.38
C PRO A 63 -29.76 -31.27 -38.61
N PHE A 64 -30.31 -30.13 -39.08
CA PHE A 64 -29.67 -28.80 -39.13
C PHE A 64 -28.13 -28.79 -39.26
N ILE A 65 -27.59 -29.45 -40.30
CA ILE A 65 -26.14 -29.66 -40.44
C ILE A 65 -25.43 -28.32 -40.58
N LEU A 66 -26.02 -27.36 -41.30
CA LEU A 66 -25.34 -26.08 -41.57
C LEU A 66 -25.28 -25.22 -40.33
N LEU A 67 -26.34 -25.20 -39.51
CA LEU A 67 -26.34 -24.52 -38.22
C LEU A 67 -25.29 -25.12 -37.28
N ASN A 68 -25.22 -26.45 -37.20
CA ASN A 68 -24.21 -27.13 -36.39
C ASN A 68 -22.78 -26.82 -36.87
N LEU A 69 -22.57 -26.82 -38.20
CA LEU A 69 -21.28 -26.48 -38.80
C LEU A 69 -20.90 -25.01 -38.54
N ALA A 70 -21.85 -24.09 -38.61
CA ALA A 70 -21.64 -22.68 -38.32
C ALA A 70 -21.26 -22.45 -36.85
N PHE A 71 -21.93 -23.09 -35.90
CA PHE A 71 -21.57 -23.04 -34.48
C PHE A 71 -20.21 -23.67 -34.19
N SER A 72 -19.90 -24.80 -34.84
CA SER A 72 -18.60 -25.46 -34.72
C SER A 72 -17.47 -24.55 -35.23
N LEU A 73 -17.69 -23.87 -36.36
CA LEU A 73 -16.75 -22.88 -36.89
C LEU A 73 -16.64 -21.64 -35.99
N GLN A 74 -17.75 -21.16 -35.44
CA GLN A 74 -17.78 -20.05 -34.50
C GLN A 74 -16.93 -20.35 -33.25
N ALA A 75 -17.08 -21.55 -32.68
CA ALA A 75 -16.26 -22.01 -31.56
C ALA A 75 -14.77 -22.16 -31.94
N ALA A 76 -14.49 -22.74 -33.11
CA ALA A 76 -13.13 -22.96 -33.61
C ALA A 76 -12.37 -21.65 -33.84
N TYR A 77 -13.02 -20.59 -34.31
CA TYR A 77 -12.39 -19.28 -34.48
C TYR A 77 -12.33 -18.47 -33.16
N ALA A 78 -13.30 -18.68 -32.26
CA ALA A 78 -13.29 -18.02 -30.95
C ALA A 78 -12.13 -18.50 -30.08
N ALA A 79 -11.82 -19.79 -30.08
CA ALA A 79 -10.74 -20.38 -29.26
C ALA A 79 -9.38 -19.67 -29.40
N PRO A 80 -8.79 -19.48 -30.60
CA PRO A 80 -7.51 -18.78 -30.75
C PRO A 80 -7.60 -17.29 -30.42
N LEU A 81 -8.74 -16.63 -30.67
CA LEU A 81 -8.95 -15.23 -30.32
C LEU A 81 -9.00 -15.05 -28.79
N ILE A 82 -9.70 -15.95 -28.10
CA ILE A 82 -9.75 -16.00 -26.64
C ILE A 82 -8.36 -16.28 -26.08
N LEU A 83 -7.62 -17.23 -26.64
CA LEU A 83 -6.25 -17.54 -26.21
C LEU A 83 -5.35 -16.31 -26.32
N LEU A 84 -5.43 -15.56 -27.42
CA LEU A 84 -4.65 -14.34 -27.60
C LEU A 84 -5.07 -13.21 -26.66
N ALA A 85 -6.37 -13.11 -26.36
CA ALA A 85 -6.86 -12.16 -25.36
C ALA A 85 -6.36 -12.55 -23.95
N GLN A 86 -6.36 -13.85 -23.63
CA GLN A 86 -5.90 -14.38 -22.36
C GLN A 86 -4.40 -14.22 -22.15
N THR A 87 -3.56 -14.47 -23.17
CA THR A 87 -2.12 -14.23 -23.06
C THR A 87 -1.81 -12.76 -22.78
N ARG A 88 -2.50 -11.84 -23.47
CA ARG A 88 -2.35 -10.40 -23.21
C ARG A 88 -2.83 -9.98 -21.82
N GLN A 89 -3.91 -10.58 -21.32
CA GLN A 89 -4.38 -10.35 -19.96
C GLN A 89 -3.36 -10.87 -18.94
N ALA A 90 -2.86 -12.08 -19.13
CA ALA A 90 -1.86 -12.69 -18.25
C ALA A 90 -0.55 -11.88 -18.20
N ASP A 91 -0.09 -11.33 -19.32
CA ASP A 91 1.10 -10.47 -19.35
C ASP A 91 0.89 -9.18 -18.54
N ARG A 92 -0.29 -8.55 -18.66
CA ARG A 92 -0.65 -7.37 -17.84
C ARG A 92 -0.75 -7.72 -16.37
N ASP A 93 -1.44 -8.80 -16.05
CA ASP A 93 -1.64 -9.25 -14.66
C ASP A 93 -0.29 -9.58 -14.01
N LYS A 94 0.64 -10.18 -14.77
CA LYS A 94 2.01 -10.44 -14.31
C LYS A 94 2.76 -9.14 -14.03
N ALA A 95 2.72 -8.16 -14.94
CA ALA A 95 3.36 -6.86 -14.73
C ALA A 95 2.79 -6.13 -13.51
N HIS A 96 1.47 -6.18 -13.31
CA HIS A 96 0.82 -5.63 -12.12
C HIS A 96 1.26 -6.36 -10.83
N ALA A 97 1.36 -7.69 -10.86
CA ALA A 97 1.81 -8.47 -9.72
C ALA A 97 3.27 -8.20 -9.35
N GLU A 98 4.17 -8.04 -10.35
CA GLU A 98 5.56 -7.69 -10.12
C GLU A 98 5.71 -6.28 -9.49
N ALA A 99 4.94 -5.31 -9.98
CA ALA A 99 4.92 -3.96 -9.39
C ALA A 99 4.39 -3.96 -7.94
N ASP A 100 3.33 -4.73 -7.66
CA ASP A 100 2.80 -4.86 -6.29
C ASP A 100 3.80 -5.56 -5.36
N ALA A 101 4.50 -6.59 -5.85
CA ALA A 101 5.54 -7.26 -5.07
C ALA A 101 6.69 -6.31 -4.70
N GLN A 102 7.21 -5.54 -5.68
CA GLN A 102 8.24 -4.52 -5.42
C GLN A 102 7.76 -3.46 -4.43
N HIS A 103 6.51 -3.00 -4.58
CA HIS A 103 5.94 -2.01 -3.67
C HIS A 103 5.84 -2.53 -2.23
N ARG A 104 5.47 -3.81 -2.04
CA ARG A 104 5.42 -4.44 -0.73
C ARG A 104 6.82 -4.57 -0.11
N GLU A 105 7.83 -4.92 -0.90
CA GLU A 105 9.22 -4.99 -0.44
C GLU A 105 9.73 -3.60 0.00
N ASP A 106 9.46 -2.55 -0.78
CA ASP A 106 9.81 -1.18 -0.42
C ASP A 106 9.15 -0.72 0.89
N ILE A 107 7.87 -1.05 1.09
CA ILE A 107 7.15 -0.76 2.33
C ILE A 107 7.75 -1.53 3.51
N ALA A 108 8.09 -2.80 3.33
CA ALA A 108 8.71 -3.61 4.37
C ALA A 108 10.05 -3.02 4.80
N HIS A 109 10.92 -2.66 3.85
CA HIS A 109 12.19 -2.01 4.14
C HIS A 109 12.01 -0.66 4.83
N ALA A 110 11.06 0.16 4.39
CA ALA A 110 10.76 1.43 5.05
C ALA A 110 10.22 1.23 6.48
N SER A 111 9.43 0.18 6.71
CA SER A 111 8.93 -0.18 8.03
C SER A 111 10.07 -0.60 8.98
N ASP A 112 10.98 -1.45 8.51
CA ASP A 112 12.14 -1.88 9.29
C ASP A 112 13.03 -0.70 9.69
N GLN A 113 13.30 0.21 8.75
CA GLN A 113 14.06 1.43 9.03
C GLN A 113 13.35 2.33 10.06
N ARG A 114 12.04 2.52 9.94
CA ARG A 114 11.25 3.28 10.91
C ARG A 114 11.30 2.65 12.30
N GLN A 115 11.24 1.32 12.37
CA GLN A 115 11.31 0.61 13.65
C GLN A 115 12.70 0.71 14.28
N ALA A 116 13.77 0.62 13.50
CA ALA A 116 15.13 0.84 13.97
C ALA A 116 15.33 2.26 14.52
N LEU A 117 14.84 3.27 13.80
CA LEU A 117 14.88 4.67 14.26
C LEU A 117 14.05 4.87 15.53
N ALA A 118 12.85 4.30 15.61
CA ALA A 118 12.01 4.36 16.81
C ALA A 118 12.68 3.70 18.04
N ALA A 119 13.39 2.59 17.83
CA ALA A 119 14.17 1.94 18.89
C ALA A 119 15.30 2.84 19.38
N GLN A 120 16.06 3.47 18.47
CA GLN A 120 17.10 4.44 18.84
C GLN A 120 16.54 5.64 19.60
N GLN A 121 15.43 6.21 19.13
CA GLN A 121 14.73 7.30 19.80
C GLN A 121 14.30 6.91 21.23
N THR A 122 13.79 5.69 21.40
CA THR A 122 13.40 5.17 22.73
C THR A 122 14.61 5.11 23.67
N THR A 123 15.76 4.65 23.20
CA THR A 123 17.00 4.64 24.00
C THR A 123 17.44 6.04 24.40
N MET A 124 17.40 7.01 23.47
CA MET A 124 17.74 8.41 23.76
C MET A 124 16.78 9.04 24.78
N LEU A 125 15.48 8.76 24.68
CA LEU A 125 14.49 9.23 25.65
C LEU A 125 14.75 8.67 27.05
N LEU A 126 15.07 7.38 27.17
CA LEU A 126 15.43 6.77 28.45
C LEU A 126 16.67 7.42 29.07
N GLU A 127 17.66 7.75 28.25
CA GLU A 127 18.87 8.44 28.71
C GLU A 127 18.56 9.86 29.22
N LEU A 128 17.77 10.64 28.47
CA LEU A 128 17.33 11.96 28.92
C LEU A 128 16.53 11.90 30.23
N VAL A 129 15.66 10.89 30.38
CA VAL A 129 14.91 10.67 31.63
C VAL A 129 15.87 10.36 32.77
N ARG A 130 16.86 9.48 32.55
CA ARG A 130 17.89 9.18 33.57
C ARG A 130 18.67 10.42 34.00
N GLN A 131 19.09 11.26 33.06
CA GLN A 131 19.82 12.48 33.35
C GLN A 131 18.97 13.47 34.15
N ASN A 132 17.69 13.64 33.80
CA ASN A 132 16.76 14.47 34.57
C ASN A 132 16.63 13.97 36.01
N THR A 133 16.52 12.66 36.22
CA THR A 133 16.46 12.07 37.56
C THR A 133 17.75 12.35 38.35
N ALA A 134 18.93 12.14 37.75
CA ALA A 134 20.21 12.38 38.40
C ALA A 134 20.44 13.86 38.77
N LEU A 135 20.05 14.79 37.89
CA LEU A 135 20.07 16.22 38.18
C LEU A 135 19.16 16.57 39.35
N THR A 136 17.96 15.97 39.40
CA THR A 136 17.00 16.17 40.49
C THR A 136 17.58 15.68 41.83
N GLU A 137 18.22 14.51 41.84
CA GLU A 137 18.91 13.99 43.03
C GLU A 137 20.06 14.89 43.47
N THR A 138 20.84 15.41 42.53
CA THR A 138 21.94 16.35 42.82
C THR A 138 21.42 17.65 43.43
N ILE A 139 20.32 18.20 42.89
CA ILE A 139 19.67 19.39 43.44
C ILE A 139 19.19 19.13 44.87
N LYS A 140 18.56 17.97 45.12
CA LYS A 140 18.12 17.57 46.46
C LYS A 140 19.30 17.50 47.44
N ALA A 141 20.40 16.84 47.05
CA ALA A 141 21.59 16.71 47.89
C ALA A 141 22.29 18.06 48.17
N LEU A 142 22.36 18.95 47.18
CA LEU A 142 22.90 20.30 47.36
C LEU A 142 22.02 21.13 48.30
N THR A 143 20.69 21.02 48.16
CA THR A 143 19.73 21.71 49.02
C THR A 143 19.89 21.27 50.48
N GLU A 144 19.97 19.96 50.73
CA GLU A 144 20.20 19.39 52.07
C GLU A 144 21.52 19.88 52.69
N ARG A 145 22.59 20.01 51.89
CA ARG A 145 23.87 20.55 52.37
C ARG A 145 23.78 22.04 52.71
N VAL A 146 23.11 22.84 51.89
CA VAL A 146 22.93 24.27 52.16
C VAL A 146 22.11 24.46 53.43
N GLU A 147 21.06 23.68 53.62
CA GLU A 147 20.25 23.71 54.85
C GLU A 147 21.10 23.35 56.08
N ALA A 148 21.86 22.25 56.02
CA ALA A 148 22.74 21.84 57.11
C ALA A 148 23.79 22.92 57.45
N LEU A 149 24.43 23.52 56.44
CA LEU A 149 25.42 24.58 56.62
C LEU A 149 24.78 25.85 57.19
N THR A 150 23.55 26.18 56.76
CA THR A 150 22.81 27.34 57.29
C THR A 150 22.46 27.14 58.76
N VAL A 151 22.05 25.94 59.16
CA VAL A 151 21.80 25.58 60.56
C VAL A 151 23.08 25.67 61.39
N GLU A 152 24.21 25.21 60.85
CA GLU A 152 25.51 25.29 61.52
C GLU A 152 25.98 26.73 61.71
N VAL A 153 25.87 27.57 60.67
CA VAL A 153 26.15 29.02 60.77
C VAL A 153 25.24 29.69 61.79
N HIS A 154 23.93 29.39 61.78
CA HIS A 154 22.98 29.94 62.75
C HIS A 154 23.34 29.55 64.20
N ARG A 155 23.78 28.30 64.42
CA ARG A 155 24.25 27.82 65.72
C ARG A 155 25.54 28.53 66.16
N HIS A 156 26.50 28.73 65.26
CA HIS A 156 27.75 29.45 65.58
C HIS A 156 27.50 30.92 65.93
N VAL A 157 26.59 31.60 65.23
CA VAL A 157 26.26 33.01 65.48
C VAL A 157 25.50 33.17 66.82
N THR A 158 24.54 32.30 67.12
CA THR A 158 23.78 32.36 68.38
C THR A 158 24.65 31.96 69.59
N GLY A 159 25.49 30.92 69.46
CA GLY A 159 26.45 30.55 70.50
C GLY A 159 27.54 31.59 70.74
N ALA A 160 28.01 32.29 69.70
CA ALA A 160 28.93 33.42 69.85
C ALA A 160 28.26 34.59 70.60
N ALA A 161 26.99 34.89 70.33
CA ALA A 161 26.23 35.91 71.03
C ALA A 161 26.04 35.60 72.53
N GLU A 162 25.78 34.35 72.91
CA GLU A 162 25.70 33.92 74.32
C GLU A 162 27.06 34.02 75.05
N SER A 163 28.17 33.67 74.37
CA SER A 163 29.51 33.79 74.96
C SER A 163 29.95 35.26 75.18
N SER A 164 29.51 36.18 74.31
CA SER A 164 29.79 37.62 74.43
C SER A 164 28.96 38.28 75.54
N GLY A 165 27.72 37.85 75.77
CA GLY A 165 26.88 38.33 76.88
C GLY A 165 27.34 37.85 78.26
N ALA A 166 27.97 36.67 78.36
CA ALA A 166 28.50 36.14 79.61
C ALA A 166 29.78 36.86 80.11
N ILE A 167 30.51 37.53 79.22
CA ILE A 167 31.73 38.30 79.56
C ILE A 167 31.37 39.72 80.05
N ASP A 168 30.29 40.31 79.55
CA ASP A 168 29.83 41.66 79.93
C ASP A 168 29.03 41.68 81.25
N GLY A 169 28.55 40.52 81.73
CA GLY A 169 27.82 40.39 83.00
C GLY A 169 28.67 40.22 84.27
N ARG A 170 30.01 40.39 84.20
CA ARG A 170 30.92 40.25 85.36
C ARG A 170 31.59 41.56 85.81
N ALA A 171 31.10 42.71 85.36
CA ALA A 171 31.56 44.03 85.83
C ALA A 171 30.74 44.53 87.03
#